data_AF-A0A3N9MMW8-F1
#
_entry.id   AF-A0A3N9MMW8-F1
#
_cell.length_a   1.000
_cell.length_b   1.000
_cell.length_c   1.000
_cell.angle_alpha   90.00
_cell.angle_beta   90.00
_cell.angle_gamma   90.00
#
_symmetry.space_group_name_H-M   'P 1'
#
loop_
_entity.id
_entity.type
_entity.pdbx_description
1 polymer ?
#
loop_
_entity_poly.entity_id
_entity_poly.type
_entity_poly.pdbx_seq_one_letter_code
_entity_poly.pdbx_strand_id
1 'polypeptide(L)'
;MTKYTVLILIAGFAFLISSCHSEYVCLNYETHHGAQWNPDHSKIAFVASKYAYRAAEGIAKFPDGGIPDYLISNTALYIFDPRIRQLSEIAEFNDLADRIGANRSTWNAKIAFTDSVLFYNVIPVSPWNLYLNQAANKADSLSVHRLKEKYSPYYCYNLNSNSTSIVDSIVFFSVYNDLKDANKAGLTDLNRQLSEIPLKDWGLVIQEIYPKPDKDYIEETIYLNNNSATSRRAVIEQIISKLPKQEIQNILNKMDVYKNSLEGLKRKEYELYSKDTYDRIKALL
;
A
#
# COMPACT_ATOMS: atom_id res chain seq x y z
N MET A 1 -18.53 13.06 46.70
CA MET A 1 -18.38 13.28 45.24
C MET A 1 -19.72 13.72 44.70
N THR A 2 -19.83 14.95 44.20
CA THR A 2 -21.09 15.46 43.63
C THR A 2 -21.33 14.79 42.27
N LYS A 3 -22.61 14.57 41.89
CA LYS A 3 -23.00 13.99 40.59
C LYS A 3 -22.29 14.65 39.39
N TYR A 4 -22.01 15.96 39.49
CA TYR A 4 -21.27 16.73 38.51
C TYR A 4 -19.80 16.32 38.36
N THR A 5 -19.11 15.94 39.45
CA THR A 5 -17.71 15.45 39.37
C THR A 5 -17.63 14.12 38.64
N VAL A 6 -18.61 13.23 38.84
CA VAL A 6 -18.69 11.93 38.15
C VAL A 6 -18.99 12.12 36.66
N LEU A 7 -19.88 13.05 36.30
CA LEU A 7 -20.20 13.37 34.90
C LEU A 7 -19.01 14.01 34.15
N ILE A 8 -18.26 14.89 34.79
CA ILE A 8 -17.04 15.49 34.23
C ILE A 8 -15.94 14.43 34.05
N LEU A 9 -15.79 13.51 35.00
CA LEU A 9 -14.84 12.40 34.88
C LEU A 9 -15.23 11.43 33.76
N ILE A 10 -16.52 11.10 33.60
CA ILE A 10 -17.00 10.23 32.51
C ILE A 10 -16.84 10.93 31.15
N ALA A 11 -17.17 12.21 31.04
CA ALA A 11 -16.99 12.98 29.81
C ALA A 11 -15.50 13.17 29.46
N GLY A 12 -14.65 13.41 30.46
CA GLY A 12 -13.20 13.50 30.30
C GLY A 12 -12.58 12.14 29.93
N PHE A 13 -13.07 11.04 30.50
CA PHE A 13 -12.64 9.69 30.15
C PHE A 13 -13.11 9.32 28.73
N ALA A 14 -14.32 9.69 28.34
CA ALA A 14 -14.82 9.52 26.97
C ALA A 14 -14.01 10.32 25.93
N PHE A 15 -13.55 11.54 26.27
CA PHE A 15 -12.65 12.34 25.44
C PHE A 15 -11.23 11.76 25.34
N LEU A 16 -10.75 11.10 26.40
CA LEU A 16 -9.46 10.40 26.37
C LEU A 16 -9.50 9.11 25.53
N ILE A 17 -10.70 8.59 25.22
CA ILE A 17 -10.91 7.38 24.42
C ILE A 17 -11.22 7.72 22.95
N SER A 18 -11.54 8.98 22.61
CA SER A 18 -12.15 9.31 21.32
C SER A 18 -11.21 9.35 20.10
N SER A 19 -9.90 9.14 20.24
CA SER A 19 -9.06 8.85 19.07
C SER A 19 -7.85 7.99 19.40
N CYS A 20 -8.09 6.67 19.50
CA CYS A 20 -7.03 5.66 19.56
C CYS A 20 -6.22 5.55 18.25
N HIS A 21 -6.59 6.32 17.22
CA HIS A 21 -5.98 6.25 15.90
C HIS A 21 -5.87 7.64 15.31
N SER A 22 -4.82 7.89 14.55
CA SER A 22 -4.55 9.17 13.91
C SER A 22 -5.74 9.68 13.10
N GLU A 23 -6.01 10.97 13.12
CA GLU A 23 -7.00 11.61 12.22
C GLU A 23 -6.54 11.62 10.75
N TYR A 24 -5.30 11.19 10.50
CA TYR A 24 -4.69 11.15 9.18
C TYR A 24 -4.61 9.73 8.61
N VAL A 25 -4.98 9.58 7.34
CA VAL A 25 -4.80 8.34 6.60
C VAL A 25 -3.39 8.25 6.02
N CYS A 26 -2.72 7.13 6.28
CA CYS A 26 -1.45 6.74 5.66
C CYS A 26 -1.74 5.79 4.49
N LEU A 27 -1.36 6.20 3.29
CA LEU A 27 -1.40 5.36 2.09
C LEU A 27 -0.02 4.74 1.88
N ASN A 28 0.04 3.51 1.40
CA ASN A 28 1.28 2.89 0.98
C ASN A 28 1.07 1.77 -0.05
N TYR A 29 2.12 1.40 -0.77
CA TYR A 29 2.20 0.15 -1.50
C TYR A 29 3.60 -0.46 -1.34
N GLU A 30 3.71 -1.77 -1.34
CA GLU A 30 4.97 -2.50 -1.21
C GLU A 30 5.06 -3.61 -2.26
N THR A 31 6.14 -3.61 -3.05
CA THR A 31 6.42 -4.71 -3.98
C THR A 31 7.09 -5.88 -3.26
N HIS A 32 6.66 -7.08 -3.60
CA HIS A 32 7.16 -8.31 -3.02
C HIS A 32 8.32 -8.88 -3.83
N HIS A 33 9.06 -9.81 -3.23
CA HIS A 33 10.10 -10.52 -3.95
C HIS A 33 9.51 -11.41 -5.05
N GLY A 34 10.31 -11.64 -6.11
CA GLY A 34 9.92 -12.52 -7.21
C GLY A 34 9.41 -11.81 -8.46
N ALA A 35 9.59 -10.49 -8.59
CA ALA A 35 9.26 -9.76 -9.81
C ALA A 35 10.05 -10.28 -11.03
N GLN A 36 9.39 -10.37 -12.19
CA GLN A 36 9.95 -10.93 -13.42
C GLN A 36 9.60 -10.05 -14.63
N TRP A 37 10.58 -9.82 -15.49
CA TRP A 37 10.38 -9.34 -16.84
C TRP A 37 9.78 -10.44 -17.72
N ASN A 38 9.03 -10.06 -18.74
CA ASN A 38 8.83 -10.94 -19.89
C ASN A 38 10.10 -10.95 -20.78
N PRO A 39 10.25 -11.89 -21.72
CA PRO A 39 11.50 -12.09 -22.46
C PRO A 39 12.00 -10.84 -23.21
N ASP A 40 11.11 -10.06 -23.81
CA ASP A 40 11.45 -8.82 -24.51
C ASP A 40 11.64 -7.58 -23.59
N HIS A 41 11.55 -7.77 -22.28
CA HIS A 41 11.68 -6.73 -21.25
C HIS A 41 10.70 -5.55 -21.46
N SER A 42 9.53 -5.81 -22.05
CA SER A 42 8.51 -4.79 -22.25
C SER A 42 7.47 -4.72 -21.13
N LYS A 43 7.34 -5.76 -20.30
CA LYS A 43 6.41 -5.80 -19.16
C LYS A 43 7.04 -6.50 -17.96
N ILE A 44 6.63 -6.09 -16.76
CA ILE A 44 7.05 -6.67 -15.49
C ILE A 44 5.84 -7.26 -14.79
N ALA A 45 5.91 -8.53 -14.38
CA ALA A 45 4.95 -9.13 -13.47
C ALA A 45 5.50 -9.18 -12.05
N PHE A 46 4.68 -8.80 -11.06
CA PHE A 46 5.08 -8.77 -9.66
C PHE A 46 3.89 -8.86 -8.72
N VAL A 47 4.11 -9.34 -7.50
CA VAL A 47 3.13 -9.24 -6.42
C VAL A 47 3.40 -7.96 -5.65
N ALA A 48 2.33 -7.24 -5.30
CA ALA A 48 2.42 -6.08 -4.42
C ALA A 48 1.22 -6.00 -3.49
N SER A 49 1.48 -5.40 -2.33
CA SER A 49 0.43 -5.04 -1.39
C SER A 49 0.17 -3.55 -1.42
N LYS A 50 -1.09 -3.17 -1.21
CA LYS A 50 -1.54 -1.78 -1.09
C LYS A 50 -2.29 -1.62 0.22
N TYR A 51 -2.04 -0.52 0.90
CA TYR A 51 -2.56 -0.28 2.24
C TYR A 51 -3.09 1.14 2.37
N ALA A 52 -4.15 1.26 3.14
CA ALA A 52 -4.56 2.50 3.74
C ALA A 52 -4.81 2.24 5.23
N TYR A 53 -4.21 3.02 6.11
CA TYR A 53 -4.37 2.82 7.54
C TYR A 53 -4.28 4.11 8.32
N ARG A 54 -4.87 4.12 9.52
CA ARG A 54 -4.71 5.17 10.53
C ARG A 54 -3.75 4.65 11.59
N ALA A 55 -2.64 5.35 11.81
CA ALA A 55 -1.64 4.94 12.80
C ALA A 55 -2.25 4.89 14.20
N ALA A 56 -1.82 3.95 15.05
CA ALA A 56 -2.27 3.92 16.43
C ALA A 56 -1.75 5.14 17.21
N GLU A 57 -2.63 5.75 18.01
CA GLU A 57 -2.36 6.91 18.85
C GLU A 57 -2.86 6.69 20.28
N GLY A 58 -2.40 7.54 21.19
CA GLY A 58 -2.76 7.44 22.62
C GLY A 58 -2.45 6.07 23.20
N ILE A 59 -3.45 5.46 23.85
CA ILE A 59 -3.31 4.16 24.53
C ILE A 59 -3.07 3.02 23.52
N ALA A 60 -3.64 3.11 22.31
CA ALA A 60 -3.50 2.05 21.32
C ALA A 60 -2.07 1.88 20.81
N LYS A 61 -1.19 2.88 21.00
CA LYS A 61 0.23 2.83 20.64
C LYS A 61 1.06 1.92 21.56
N PHE A 62 0.56 1.56 22.75
CA PHE A 62 1.30 0.74 23.71
C PHE A 62 1.03 -0.76 23.52
N PRO A 63 2.03 -1.65 23.73
CA PRO A 63 3.40 -1.38 24.15
C PRO A 63 4.41 -1.12 23.01
N ASP A 64 4.10 -1.54 21.78
CA ASP A 64 5.06 -1.60 20.65
C ASP A 64 4.53 -0.91 19.40
N GLY A 65 4.26 0.39 19.48
CA GLY A 65 3.75 1.18 18.36
C GLY A 65 2.27 0.98 18.04
N GLY A 66 1.65 -0.06 18.59
CA GLY A 66 0.22 -0.30 18.51
C GLY A 66 -0.24 -0.98 17.23
N ILE A 67 -1.53 -1.34 17.19
CA ILE A 67 -2.15 -1.92 16.00
C ILE A 67 -2.82 -0.79 15.22
N PRO A 68 -2.33 -0.45 14.01
CA PRO A 68 -2.99 0.55 13.17
C PRO A 68 -4.38 0.04 12.75
N ASP A 69 -5.27 0.99 12.48
CA ASP A 69 -6.59 0.71 11.93
C ASP A 69 -6.50 0.68 10.40
N TYR A 70 -6.53 -0.51 9.82
CA TYR A 70 -6.44 -0.70 8.38
C TYR A 70 -7.81 -0.46 7.72
N LEU A 71 -7.86 0.53 6.83
CA LEU A 71 -9.01 0.81 5.96
C LEU A 71 -8.95 -0.03 4.67
N ILE A 72 -7.73 -0.29 4.18
CA ILE A 72 -7.45 -1.18 3.05
C ILE A 72 -6.20 -2.00 3.39
N SER A 73 -6.24 -3.29 3.08
CA SER A 73 -5.07 -4.18 3.12
C SER A 73 -5.22 -5.25 2.03
N ASN A 74 -4.83 -4.91 0.81
CA ASN A 74 -5.00 -5.79 -0.34
C ASN A 74 -3.64 -6.23 -0.86
N THR A 75 -3.55 -7.49 -1.32
CA THR A 75 -2.36 -7.99 -2.01
C THR A 75 -2.78 -8.61 -3.33
N ALA A 76 -2.10 -8.27 -4.41
CA ALA A 76 -2.47 -8.71 -5.75
C ALA A 76 -1.24 -8.93 -6.64
N LEU A 77 -1.45 -9.70 -7.69
CA LEU A 77 -0.53 -9.88 -8.80
C LEU A 77 -0.80 -8.80 -9.84
N TYR A 78 0.24 -8.10 -10.26
CA TYR A 78 0.17 -7.03 -11.25
C TYR A 78 1.06 -7.32 -12.46
N ILE A 79 0.67 -6.77 -13.60
CA ILE A 79 1.52 -6.56 -14.77
C ILE A 79 1.69 -5.05 -14.97
N PHE A 80 2.93 -4.62 -15.16
CA PHE A 80 3.28 -3.23 -15.43
C PHE A 80 3.97 -3.10 -16.80
N ASP A 81 3.44 -2.26 -17.69
CA ASP A 81 4.11 -1.84 -18.93
C ASP A 81 4.76 -0.47 -18.72
N PRO A 82 6.10 -0.39 -18.57
CA PRO A 82 6.80 0.87 -18.33
C PRO A 82 6.74 1.86 -19.50
N ARG A 83 6.50 1.41 -20.73
CA ARG A 83 6.50 2.27 -21.92
C ARG A 83 5.28 3.18 -21.94
N ILE A 84 4.13 2.60 -21.60
CA ILE A 84 2.84 3.32 -21.55
C ILE A 84 2.41 3.67 -20.11
N ARG A 85 3.22 3.32 -19.11
CA ARG A 85 2.96 3.53 -17.68
C ARG A 85 1.62 2.93 -17.23
N GLN A 86 1.29 1.75 -17.74
CA GLN A 86 0.04 1.07 -17.42
C GLN A 86 0.27 -0.01 -16.37
N LEU A 87 -0.50 0.06 -15.29
CA LEU A 87 -0.57 -0.97 -14.26
C LEU A 87 -1.88 -1.76 -14.42
N SER A 88 -1.80 -3.08 -14.46
CA SER A 88 -2.96 -3.96 -14.58
C SER A 88 -2.95 -4.99 -13.46
N GLU A 89 -4.04 -5.05 -12.72
CA GLU A 89 -4.26 -6.06 -11.68
C GLU A 89 -4.79 -7.34 -12.33
N ILE A 90 -4.16 -8.48 -12.01
CA ILE A 90 -4.42 -9.78 -12.65
C ILE A 90 -5.18 -10.72 -11.72
N ALA A 91 -4.79 -10.76 -10.45
CA ALA A 91 -5.40 -11.62 -9.45
C ALA A 91 -5.25 -11.01 -8.06
N GLU A 92 -6.33 -10.99 -7.29
CA GLU A 92 -6.34 -10.57 -5.90
C GLU A 92 -6.14 -11.76 -4.94
N PHE A 93 -5.46 -11.48 -3.83
CA PHE A 93 -5.13 -12.45 -2.78
C PHE A 93 -5.59 -11.99 -1.40
N ASN A 94 -6.68 -11.20 -1.34
CA ASN A 94 -7.14 -10.55 -0.12
C ASN A 94 -7.49 -11.55 0.98
N ASP A 95 -8.08 -12.70 0.64
CA ASP A 95 -8.39 -13.76 1.63
C ASP A 95 -7.15 -14.40 2.27
N LEU A 96 -6.02 -14.44 1.55
CA LEU A 96 -4.74 -14.84 2.13
C LEU A 96 -4.13 -13.69 2.94
N ALA A 97 -4.22 -12.46 2.46
CA ALA A 97 -3.72 -11.27 3.15
C ALA A 97 -4.38 -11.07 4.51
N ASP A 98 -5.69 -11.30 4.62
CA ASP A 98 -6.44 -11.25 5.88
C ASP A 98 -5.89 -12.24 6.92
N ARG A 99 -5.31 -13.36 6.46
CA ARG A 99 -4.75 -14.40 7.35
C ARG A 99 -3.29 -14.14 7.73
N ILE A 100 -2.47 -13.72 6.77
CA ILE A 100 -1.01 -13.68 6.94
C ILE A 100 -0.45 -12.25 7.04
N GLY A 101 -1.34 -11.27 6.99
CA GLY A 101 -0.99 -9.87 6.81
C GLY A 101 -0.46 -9.59 5.40
N ALA A 102 -0.29 -8.32 5.08
CA ALA A 102 0.20 -7.92 3.78
C ALA A 102 1.71 -7.59 3.77
N ASN A 103 2.45 -7.74 4.87
CA ASN A 103 3.90 -7.51 4.92
C ASN A 103 4.65 -8.42 3.95
N ARG A 104 5.51 -7.89 3.07
CA ARG A 104 6.26 -8.70 2.08
C ARG A 104 6.90 -9.97 2.64
N SER A 105 7.44 -9.94 3.85
CA SER A 105 8.15 -11.07 4.46
C SER A 105 7.28 -12.29 4.78
N THR A 106 5.95 -12.15 4.76
CA THR A 106 5.03 -13.27 4.99
C THR A 106 4.63 -13.99 3.70
N TRP A 107 5.02 -13.44 2.54
CA TRP A 107 4.62 -13.92 1.22
C TRP A 107 5.78 -14.59 0.48
N ASN A 108 5.48 -15.69 -0.19
CA ASN A 108 6.38 -16.37 -1.11
C ASN A 108 5.68 -16.45 -2.48
N ALA A 109 6.10 -15.59 -3.39
CA ALA A 109 5.62 -15.54 -4.76
C ALA A 109 6.66 -16.12 -5.72
N LYS A 110 6.25 -17.12 -6.51
CA LYS A 110 7.00 -17.63 -7.64
C LYS A 110 6.32 -17.17 -8.91
N ILE A 111 7.03 -16.45 -9.75
CA ILE A 111 6.52 -15.90 -11.01
C ILE A 111 7.45 -16.35 -12.13
N ALA A 112 6.89 -16.69 -13.29
CA ALA A 112 7.62 -16.84 -14.53
C ALA A 112 6.81 -16.20 -15.66
N PHE A 113 7.42 -15.31 -16.44
CA PHE A 113 6.70 -14.51 -17.42
C PHE A 113 7.26 -14.75 -18.82
N THR A 114 6.43 -15.31 -19.69
CA THR A 114 6.69 -15.49 -21.12
C THR A 114 6.07 -14.35 -21.93
N ASP A 115 6.15 -14.39 -23.26
CA ASP A 115 5.60 -13.32 -24.11
C ASP A 115 4.07 -13.17 -23.98
N SER A 116 3.35 -14.25 -23.72
CA SER A 116 1.87 -14.27 -23.72
C SER A 116 1.24 -14.96 -22.50
N VAL A 117 2.06 -15.59 -21.65
CA VAL A 117 1.58 -16.33 -20.48
C VAL A 117 2.40 -15.99 -19.24
N LEU A 118 1.68 -15.66 -18.17
CA LEU A 118 2.21 -15.42 -16.83
C LEU A 118 1.92 -16.64 -15.95
N PHE A 119 2.97 -17.36 -15.55
CA PHE A 119 2.88 -18.45 -14.59
C PHE A 119 3.10 -17.90 -13.18
N TYR A 120 2.26 -18.28 -12.23
CA TYR A 120 2.43 -17.86 -10.85
C TYR A 120 1.96 -18.89 -9.82
N ASN A 121 2.59 -18.83 -8.65
CA ASN A 121 2.12 -19.46 -7.42
C ASN A 121 2.46 -18.54 -6.25
N VAL A 122 1.48 -18.34 -5.37
CA VAL A 122 1.59 -17.45 -4.22
C VAL A 122 1.15 -18.23 -2.98
N ILE A 123 2.06 -18.34 -2.02
CA ILE A 123 1.83 -19.08 -0.77
C ILE A 123 2.40 -18.30 0.42
N PRO A 124 1.95 -18.56 1.65
CA PRO A 124 2.62 -18.04 2.82
C PRO A 124 4.05 -18.60 2.94
N VAL A 125 4.95 -17.79 3.52
CA VAL A 125 6.29 -18.25 3.92
C VAL A 125 6.19 -19.30 5.02
N SER A 126 5.30 -19.08 6.00
CA SER A 126 5.06 -20.04 7.08
C SER A 126 4.30 -21.26 6.54
N PRO A 127 4.64 -22.47 6.99
CA PRO A 127 3.96 -23.68 6.56
C PRO A 127 2.51 -23.71 7.05
N TRP A 128 1.60 -24.27 6.24
CA TRP A 128 0.17 -24.38 6.56
C TRP A 128 -0.12 -25.03 7.93
N ASN A 129 0.72 -25.97 8.37
CA ASN A 129 0.56 -26.62 9.68
C ASN A 129 0.66 -25.63 10.85
N LEU A 130 1.45 -24.56 10.72
CA LEU A 130 1.54 -23.52 11.75
C LEU A 130 0.19 -22.80 11.91
N TYR A 131 -0.46 -22.42 10.81
CA TYR A 131 -1.77 -21.78 10.83
C TYR A 131 -2.89 -22.72 11.32
N LEU A 132 -2.77 -24.02 11.06
CA LEU A 132 -3.70 -25.03 11.57
C LEU A 132 -3.54 -25.22 13.09
N ASN A 133 -2.30 -25.24 13.59
CA ASN A 133 -2.02 -25.36 15.02
C ASN A 133 -2.45 -24.11 15.82
N GLN A 134 -2.48 -22.95 15.16
CA GLN A 134 -2.94 -21.68 15.73
C GLN A 134 -4.46 -21.46 15.58
N ALA A 135 -5.18 -22.40 14.97
CA ALA A 135 -6.60 -22.21 14.71
C ALA A 135 -7.39 -22.15 16.02
N ALA A 136 -8.17 -21.08 16.21
CA ALA A 136 -8.87 -20.84 17.48
C ALA A 136 -10.01 -21.85 17.73
N ASN A 137 -10.61 -22.37 16.66
CA ASN A 137 -11.73 -23.30 16.70
C ASN A 137 -11.86 -24.08 15.38
N LYS A 138 -12.85 -24.99 15.30
CA LYS A 138 -13.10 -25.81 14.12
C LYS A 138 -13.42 -25.00 12.86
N ALA A 139 -14.16 -23.89 12.99
CA ALA A 139 -14.50 -23.04 11.85
C ALA A 139 -13.25 -22.34 11.30
N ASP A 140 -12.39 -21.85 12.19
CA ASP A 140 -11.11 -21.25 11.81
C ASP A 140 -10.19 -22.28 11.12
N SER A 141 -10.09 -23.50 11.66
CA SER A 141 -9.33 -24.59 11.02
C SER A 141 -9.85 -24.91 9.61
N LEU A 142 -11.17 -24.97 9.42
CA LEU A 142 -11.77 -25.16 8.08
C LEU A 142 -11.44 -24.01 7.13
N SER A 143 -11.37 -22.77 7.63
CA SER A 143 -10.95 -21.62 6.81
C SER A 143 -9.51 -21.77 6.34
N VAL A 144 -8.60 -22.24 7.20
CA VAL A 144 -7.20 -22.51 6.85
C VAL A 144 -7.10 -23.63 5.81
N HIS A 145 -7.90 -24.70 5.95
CA HIS A 145 -7.94 -25.77 4.95
C HIS A 145 -8.39 -25.27 3.57
N ARG A 146 -9.42 -24.43 3.50
CA ARG A 146 -9.88 -23.83 2.24
C ARG A 146 -8.82 -22.94 1.60
N LEU A 147 -8.13 -22.11 2.41
CA LEU A 147 -7.01 -21.31 1.92
C LEU A 147 -5.88 -22.19 1.38
N LYS A 148 -5.50 -23.24 2.11
CA LYS A 148 -4.51 -24.20 1.65
C LYS A 148 -4.89 -24.82 0.31
N GLU A 149 -6.13 -25.29 0.15
CA GLU A 149 -6.61 -25.87 -1.10
C GLU A 149 -6.60 -24.86 -2.25
N LYS A 150 -7.03 -23.61 -2.00
CA LYS A 150 -7.04 -22.53 -2.99
C LYS A 150 -5.64 -22.15 -3.46
N TYR A 151 -4.65 -22.12 -2.57
CA TYR A 151 -3.30 -21.63 -2.87
C TYR A 151 -2.26 -22.73 -3.15
N SER A 152 -2.65 -24.01 -3.06
CA SER A 152 -1.79 -25.15 -3.43
C SER A 152 -1.51 -25.28 -4.93
N PRO A 153 -2.46 -24.99 -5.85
CA PRO A 153 -2.22 -25.10 -7.28
C PRO A 153 -1.22 -24.07 -7.83
N TYR A 154 -0.70 -24.39 -9.01
CA TYR A 154 0.03 -23.46 -9.86
C TYR A 154 -0.92 -22.91 -10.90
N TYR A 155 -0.77 -21.63 -11.23
CA TYR A 155 -1.65 -20.95 -12.17
C TYR A 155 -0.87 -20.46 -13.39
N CYS A 156 -1.57 -20.39 -14.52
CA CYS A 156 -1.13 -19.60 -15.66
C CYS A 156 -2.24 -18.64 -16.07
N TYR A 157 -1.85 -17.41 -16.37
CA TYR A 157 -2.72 -16.36 -16.88
C TYR A 157 -2.30 -16.05 -18.32
N ASN A 158 -3.23 -16.18 -19.26
CA ASN A 158 -3.00 -15.91 -20.68
C ASN A 158 -3.41 -14.47 -21.00
N LEU A 159 -2.43 -13.67 -21.45
CA LEU A 159 -2.62 -12.24 -21.73
C LEU A 159 -3.58 -11.98 -22.90
N ASN A 160 -3.67 -12.91 -23.86
CA ASN A 160 -4.51 -12.73 -25.04
C ASN A 160 -5.98 -13.03 -24.75
N SER A 161 -6.26 -14.06 -23.96
CA SER A 161 -7.63 -14.45 -23.60
C SER A 161 -8.12 -13.83 -22.30
N ASN A 162 -7.25 -13.15 -21.54
CA ASN A 162 -7.54 -12.61 -20.21
C ASN A 162 -8.15 -13.68 -19.27
N SER A 163 -7.58 -14.89 -19.31
CA SER A 163 -8.10 -16.03 -18.55
C SER A 163 -7.02 -16.74 -17.74
N THR A 164 -7.42 -17.19 -16.56
CA THR A 164 -6.58 -17.95 -15.64
C THR A 164 -6.97 -19.42 -15.68
N SER A 165 -5.98 -20.30 -15.68
CA SER A 165 -6.19 -21.75 -15.54
C SER A 165 -5.16 -22.36 -14.60
N ILE A 166 -5.49 -23.53 -14.05
CA ILE A 166 -4.56 -24.33 -13.25
C ILE A 166 -3.61 -25.06 -14.19
N VAL A 167 -2.33 -25.10 -13.85
CA VAL A 167 -1.30 -25.80 -14.60
C VAL A 167 -0.65 -26.88 -13.73
N ASP A 168 -0.21 -27.96 -14.39
CA ASP A 168 0.56 -29.00 -13.73
C ASP A 168 1.91 -28.47 -13.20
N SER A 169 2.33 -29.01 -12.05
CA SER A 169 3.56 -28.58 -11.38
C SER A 169 4.83 -28.80 -12.21
N ILE A 170 4.89 -29.85 -13.04
CA ILE A 170 6.04 -30.16 -13.89
C ILE A 170 6.18 -29.07 -14.96
N VAL A 171 5.07 -28.70 -15.60
CA VAL A 171 5.03 -27.62 -16.60
C VAL A 171 5.43 -26.29 -15.95
N PHE A 172 4.86 -25.98 -14.78
CA PHE A 172 5.20 -24.76 -14.03
C PHE A 172 6.70 -24.70 -13.72
N PHE A 173 7.27 -25.76 -13.13
CA PHE A 173 8.67 -25.75 -12.72
C PHE A 173 9.65 -25.81 -13.88
N SER A 174 9.28 -26.39 -15.03
CA SER A 174 10.09 -26.28 -16.25
C SER A 174 10.26 -24.81 -16.62
N VAL A 175 9.15 -24.08 -16.82
CA VAL A 175 9.18 -22.67 -17.23
C VAL A 175 9.80 -21.79 -16.15
N TYR A 176 9.45 -22.01 -14.88
CA TYR A 176 9.98 -21.21 -13.77
C TYR A 176 11.49 -21.36 -13.62
N ASN A 177 12.03 -22.57 -13.70
CA ASN A 177 13.48 -22.76 -13.55
C ASN A 177 14.27 -22.18 -14.71
N ASP A 178 13.70 -22.18 -15.91
CA ASP A 178 14.34 -21.59 -17.09
C ASP A 178 14.40 -20.06 -17.02
N LEU A 179 13.37 -19.42 -16.42
CA LEU A 179 13.22 -17.96 -16.47
C LEU A 179 13.58 -17.22 -15.18
N LYS A 180 13.49 -17.86 -14.00
CA LYS A 180 13.55 -17.19 -12.68
C LYS A 180 14.78 -16.29 -12.48
N ASP A 181 15.92 -16.66 -13.05
CA ASP A 181 17.19 -15.95 -12.91
C ASP A 181 17.47 -15.06 -14.14
N ALA A 182 17.13 -15.53 -15.34
CA ALA A 182 17.35 -14.81 -16.59
C ALA A 182 16.50 -13.52 -16.70
N ASN A 183 15.26 -13.56 -16.22
CA ASN A 183 14.29 -12.48 -16.36
C ASN A 183 13.99 -11.76 -15.04
N LYS A 184 14.80 -11.98 -14.00
CA LYS A 184 14.56 -11.37 -12.69
C LYS A 184 14.57 -9.84 -12.76
N ALA A 185 13.49 -9.22 -12.28
CA ALA A 185 13.43 -7.76 -12.19
C ALA A 185 14.02 -7.26 -10.87
N GLY A 186 14.88 -6.23 -10.95
CA GLY A 186 15.42 -5.56 -9.77
C GLY A 186 14.34 -4.73 -9.07
N LEU A 187 14.06 -5.02 -7.79
CA LEU A 187 13.01 -4.31 -7.04
C LEU A 187 13.29 -2.82 -6.89
N THR A 188 14.54 -2.40 -6.80
CA THR A 188 14.90 -0.98 -6.73
C THR A 188 14.48 -0.24 -7.99
N ASP A 189 14.78 -0.79 -9.17
CA ASP A 189 14.41 -0.19 -10.45
C ASP A 189 12.90 -0.26 -10.70
N LEU A 190 12.26 -1.35 -10.31
CA LEU A 190 10.81 -1.48 -10.36
C LEU A 190 10.15 -0.41 -9.48
N ASN A 191 10.53 -0.30 -8.21
CA ASN A 191 9.94 0.68 -7.28
C ASN A 191 10.15 2.12 -7.73
N ARG A 192 11.30 2.44 -8.34
CA ARG A 192 11.55 3.75 -8.96
C ARG A 192 10.63 4.03 -10.14
N GLN A 193 10.29 3.03 -10.96
CA GLN A 193 9.34 3.22 -12.05
C GLN A 193 7.90 3.32 -11.52
N LEU A 194 7.56 2.50 -10.53
CA LEU A 194 6.25 2.51 -9.89
C LEU A 194 5.96 3.80 -9.11
N SER A 195 6.99 4.51 -8.63
CA SER A 195 6.82 5.81 -7.97
C SER A 195 6.32 6.91 -8.91
N GLU A 196 6.31 6.66 -10.22
CA GLU A 196 5.75 7.56 -11.22
C GLU A 196 4.30 7.20 -11.60
N ILE A 197 3.78 6.07 -11.11
CA ILE A 197 2.41 5.61 -11.40
C ILE A 197 1.44 6.27 -10.43
N PRO A 198 0.46 7.05 -10.90
CA PRO A 198 -0.52 7.72 -10.06
C PRO A 198 -1.14 6.77 -9.03
N LEU A 199 -1.28 7.23 -7.78
CA LEU A 199 -1.81 6.38 -6.70
C LEU A 199 -3.26 5.94 -6.95
N LYS A 200 -4.04 6.71 -7.71
CA LYS A 200 -5.38 6.30 -8.15
C LYS A 200 -5.35 5.04 -9.03
N ASP A 201 -4.27 4.81 -9.79
CA ASP A 201 -4.13 3.66 -10.69
C ASP A 201 -3.80 2.39 -9.90
N TRP A 202 -3.33 2.54 -8.65
CA TRP A 202 -3.27 1.46 -7.66
C TRP A 202 -4.61 1.18 -6.98
N GLY A 203 -5.64 2.00 -7.24
CA GLY A 203 -6.90 2.01 -6.49
C GLY A 203 -6.81 2.77 -5.16
N LEU A 204 -5.75 3.56 -4.93
CA LEU A 204 -5.57 4.35 -3.71
C LEU A 204 -6.14 5.77 -3.91
N VAL A 205 -7.47 5.86 -4.01
CA VAL A 205 -8.20 7.13 -4.15
C VAL A 205 -8.50 7.71 -2.77
N ILE A 206 -7.81 8.78 -2.38
CA ILE A 206 -7.77 9.23 -0.99
C ILE A 206 -9.14 9.66 -0.45
N GLN A 207 -9.95 10.30 -1.29
CA GLN A 207 -11.30 10.75 -0.93
C GLN A 207 -12.33 9.62 -0.84
N GLU A 208 -12.11 8.51 -1.54
CA GLU A 208 -12.98 7.33 -1.42
C GLU A 208 -12.66 6.56 -0.14
N ILE A 209 -11.38 6.53 0.23
CA ILE A 209 -10.88 5.80 1.40
C ILE A 209 -11.18 6.55 2.71
N TYR A 210 -10.96 7.86 2.75
CA TYR A 210 -11.10 8.65 3.97
C TYR A 210 -11.69 10.05 3.70
N PRO A 211 -13.00 10.15 3.42
CA PRO A 211 -13.61 11.38 2.92
C PRO A 211 -13.46 12.57 3.89
N LYS A 212 -12.93 13.70 3.38
CA LYS A 212 -12.93 15.01 4.06
C LYS A 212 -12.77 16.16 3.06
N PRO A 213 -13.02 17.42 3.44
CA PRO A 213 -12.84 18.58 2.58
C PRO A 213 -11.43 18.70 1.99
N ASP A 214 -11.33 19.10 0.71
CA ASP A 214 -10.05 19.33 0.01
C ASP A 214 -9.12 20.26 0.80
N LYS A 215 -9.70 21.30 1.39
CA LYS A 215 -8.98 22.28 2.19
C LYS A 215 -8.20 21.64 3.33
N ASP A 216 -8.79 20.64 4.01
CA ASP A 216 -8.18 19.99 5.16
C ASP A 216 -6.98 19.13 4.72
N TYR A 217 -7.12 18.38 3.62
CA TYR A 217 -5.99 17.68 3.01
C TYR A 217 -4.85 18.60 2.60
N ILE A 218 -5.18 19.77 2.03
CA ILE A 218 -4.19 20.76 1.59
C ILE A 218 -3.46 21.34 2.81
N GLU A 219 -4.18 21.72 3.86
CA GLU A 219 -3.56 22.24 5.08
C GLU A 219 -2.65 21.21 5.74
N GLU A 220 -3.08 19.95 5.86
CA GLU A 220 -2.24 18.87 6.37
C GLU A 220 -0.98 18.65 5.55
N THR A 221 -1.07 18.84 4.23
CA THR A 221 0.08 18.72 3.32
C THR A 221 1.05 19.89 3.47
N ILE A 222 0.54 21.12 3.63
CA ILE A 222 1.35 22.33 3.85
C ILE A 222 2.13 22.23 5.16
N TYR A 223 1.47 21.81 6.24
CA TYR A 223 2.05 21.80 7.59
C TYR A 223 2.70 20.46 7.98
N LEU A 224 2.70 19.48 7.08
CA LEU A 224 3.19 18.11 7.33
C LEU A 224 2.52 17.42 8.53
N ASN A 225 1.24 17.72 8.79
CA ASN A 225 0.47 17.05 9.84
C ASN A 225 0.35 15.55 9.56
N ASN A 226 0.19 15.19 8.29
CA ASN A 226 0.29 13.81 7.83
C ASN A 226 1.74 13.47 7.46
N ASN A 227 2.37 12.62 8.27
CA ASN A 227 3.77 12.22 8.08
C ASN A 227 3.99 11.31 6.86
N SER A 228 2.95 10.67 6.30
CA SER A 228 3.08 9.83 5.11
C SER A 228 3.34 10.65 3.86
N ALA A 229 4.55 10.51 3.29
CA ALA A 229 4.90 11.11 2.01
C ALA A 229 4.00 10.62 0.87
N THR A 230 3.62 9.33 0.89
CA THR A 230 2.71 8.75 -0.09
C THR A 230 1.30 9.33 0.02
N SER A 231 0.80 9.61 1.23
CA SER A 231 -0.49 10.30 1.39
C SER A 231 -0.43 11.73 0.87
N ARG A 232 0.64 12.48 1.16
CA ARG A 232 0.83 13.84 0.61
C ARG A 232 0.91 13.80 -0.91
N ARG A 233 1.60 12.81 -1.49
CA ARG A 233 1.63 12.57 -2.93
C ARG A 233 0.22 12.37 -3.50
N ALA A 234 -0.64 11.58 -2.84
CA ALA A 234 -2.02 11.40 -3.27
C ALA A 234 -2.81 12.73 -3.25
N VAL A 235 -2.63 13.56 -2.22
CA VAL A 235 -3.25 14.89 -2.17
C VAL A 235 -2.78 15.76 -3.35
N ILE A 236 -1.49 15.75 -3.68
CA ILE A 236 -0.96 16.50 -4.82
C ILE A 236 -1.59 16.00 -6.13
N GLU A 237 -1.54 14.69 -6.38
CA GLU A 237 -2.00 14.06 -7.61
C GLU A 237 -3.51 14.18 -7.82
N GLN A 238 -4.30 14.08 -6.75
CA GLN A 238 -5.75 13.90 -6.83
C GLN A 238 -6.55 15.15 -6.45
N ILE A 239 -5.95 16.09 -5.70
CA ILE A 239 -6.63 17.30 -5.21
C ILE A 239 -5.94 18.56 -5.76
N ILE A 240 -4.67 18.79 -5.42
CA ILE A 240 -3.96 20.03 -5.79
C ILE A 240 -3.82 20.19 -7.31
N SER A 241 -3.59 19.09 -8.04
CA SER A 241 -3.48 19.08 -9.51
C SER A 241 -4.72 19.61 -10.24
N LYS A 242 -5.88 19.65 -9.58
CA LYS A 242 -7.15 20.14 -10.13
C LYS A 242 -7.37 21.63 -9.89
N LEU A 243 -6.53 22.26 -9.08
CA LEU A 243 -6.69 23.67 -8.71
C LEU A 243 -6.19 24.61 -9.82
N PRO A 244 -6.72 25.84 -9.90
CA PRO A 244 -6.16 26.88 -10.75
C PRO A 244 -4.71 27.21 -10.37
N LYS A 245 -3.87 27.57 -11.34
CA LYS A 245 -2.45 27.92 -11.11
C LYS A 245 -2.24 28.96 -10.00
N GLN A 246 -3.15 29.93 -9.87
CA GLN A 246 -3.08 30.94 -8.82
C GLN A 246 -3.21 30.33 -7.42
N GLU A 247 -4.08 29.33 -7.24
CA GLU A 247 -4.24 28.64 -5.96
C GLU A 247 -3.05 27.73 -5.65
N ILE A 248 -2.48 27.07 -6.67
CA ILE A 248 -1.23 26.30 -6.53
C ILE A 248 -0.08 27.23 -6.08
N GLN A 249 0.03 28.43 -6.67
CA GLN A 249 1.02 29.42 -6.23
C GLN A 249 0.76 29.89 -4.80
N ASN A 250 -0.50 30.08 -4.40
CA ASN A 250 -0.86 30.42 -3.02
C ASN A 250 -0.44 29.32 -2.03
N ILE A 251 -0.55 28.04 -2.39
CA ILE A 251 -0.08 26.90 -1.58
C ILE A 251 1.44 26.97 -1.38
N LEU A 252 2.21 27.17 -2.45
CA LEU A 252 3.68 27.30 -2.36
C LEU A 252 4.07 28.48 -1.48
N ASN A 253 3.41 29.63 -1.63
CA ASN A 253 3.65 30.80 -0.80
C ASN A 253 3.36 30.51 0.69
N LYS A 254 2.30 29.77 1.00
CA LYS A 254 2.00 29.33 2.38
C LYS A 254 3.08 28.42 2.95
N MET A 255 3.58 27.47 2.16
CA MET A 255 4.70 26.60 2.58
C MET A 255 5.95 27.41 2.86
N ASP A 256 6.27 28.42 2.02
CA ASP A 256 7.43 29.29 2.24
C ASP A 256 7.27 30.19 3.47
N VAL A 257 6.09 30.76 3.69
CA VAL A 257 5.79 31.52 4.92
C VAL A 257 5.93 30.63 6.15
N TYR A 258 5.37 29.42 6.13
CA TYR A 258 5.47 28.49 7.26
C TYR A 258 6.92 28.09 7.53
N LYS A 259 7.68 27.69 6.50
CA LYS A 259 9.12 27.39 6.61
C LYS A 259 9.91 28.53 7.25
N ASN A 260 9.64 29.77 6.83
CA ASN A 260 10.32 30.96 7.35
C ASN A 260 9.89 31.34 8.77
N SER A 261 8.72 30.87 9.23
CA SER A 261 8.28 31.04 10.61
C SER A 261 8.91 30.04 11.59
N LEU A 262 9.53 28.97 11.08
CA LEU A 262 10.22 27.97 11.88
C LEU A 262 11.68 28.36 12.11
N GLU A 263 12.22 27.99 13.26
CA GLU A 263 13.62 28.21 13.63
C GLU A 263 14.33 26.90 14.02
N GLY A 264 15.66 26.90 13.92
CA GLY A 264 16.50 25.81 14.41
C GLY A 264 16.19 24.44 13.80
N LEU A 265 16.04 23.43 14.65
CA LEU A 265 15.81 22.03 14.23
C LEU A 265 14.49 21.87 13.48
N LYS A 266 13.40 22.52 13.94
CA LYS A 266 12.08 22.41 13.31
C LYS A 266 12.10 22.85 11.85
N ARG A 267 12.83 23.94 11.56
CA ARG A 267 13.02 24.40 10.19
C ARG A 267 13.75 23.38 9.33
N LYS A 268 14.85 22.80 9.84
CA LYS A 268 15.62 21.77 9.12
C LYS A 268 14.80 20.52 8.85
N GLU A 269 14.02 20.07 9.82
CA GLU A 269 13.11 18.92 9.66
C GLU A 269 12.03 19.21 8.61
N TYR A 270 11.41 20.38 8.68
CA TYR A 270 10.43 20.78 7.69
C TYR A 270 11.03 20.83 6.29
N GLU A 271 12.19 21.48 6.12
CA GLU A 271 12.90 21.56 4.83
C GLU A 271 13.22 20.17 4.27
N LEU A 272 13.66 19.23 5.13
CA LEU A 272 13.95 17.86 4.72
C LEU A 272 12.70 17.11 4.27
N TYR A 273 11.63 17.12 5.06
CA TYR A 273 10.44 16.31 4.83
C TYR A 273 9.44 16.93 3.83
N SER A 274 9.48 18.25 3.63
CA SER A 274 8.63 18.95 2.66
C SER A 274 9.23 19.03 1.26
N LYS A 275 10.53 18.74 1.07
CA LYS A 275 11.21 18.94 -0.21
C LYS A 275 10.50 18.30 -1.41
N ASP A 276 10.25 17.00 -1.36
CA ASP A 276 9.58 16.28 -2.46
C ASP A 276 8.14 16.80 -2.68
N THR A 277 7.41 17.08 -1.59
CA THR A 277 6.08 17.70 -1.64
C THR A 277 6.12 19.04 -2.39
N TYR A 278 7.06 19.92 -2.02
CA TYR A 278 7.20 21.25 -2.60
C TYR A 278 7.56 21.17 -4.08
N ASP A 279 8.55 20.35 -4.43
CA ASP A 279 9.02 20.17 -5.81
C ASP A 279 7.89 19.62 -6.72
N ARG A 280 7.10 18.67 -6.22
CA ARG A 280 5.94 18.12 -6.94
C ARG A 280 4.83 19.15 -7.15
N ILE A 281 4.50 19.96 -6.13
CA ILE A 281 3.51 21.03 -6.27
C ILE A 281 4.00 22.08 -7.27
N LYS A 282 5.28 22.44 -7.21
CA LYS A 282 5.91 23.40 -8.12
C LYS A 282 5.89 22.92 -9.57
N ALA A 283 6.03 21.62 -9.82
CA ALA A 283 5.96 21.04 -11.15
C ALA A 283 4.56 21.12 -11.81
N LEU A 284 3.52 21.51 -11.07
CA LEU A 284 2.17 21.72 -11.61
C LEU A 284 1.95 23.11 -12.26
N LEU A 285 2.91 24.04 -12.13
CA LEU A 285 2.86 25.40 -12.69
C LEU A 285 3.44 25.49 -14.10
#